data_AF-A0A1M5Y5V4-F1
#
_entry.id   AF-A0A1M5Y5V4-F1
#
_cell.length_a   1.000
_cell.length_b   1.000
_cell.length_c   1.000
_cell.angle_alpha   90.00
_cell.angle_beta   90.00
_cell.angle_gamma   90.00
#
_symmetry.space_group_name_H-M   'P 1'
#
loop_
_entity.id
_entity.type
_entity.pdbx_description
1 polymer ?
#
loop_
_entity_poly.entity_id
_entity_poly.type
_entity_poly.pdbx_seq_one_letter_code
_entity_poly.pdbx_strand_id
1 'polypeptide(L)'
;MGRNYREAGYYMEEFFPDHDVRLVAVSDGVDTAEGEDELAPFRNIMNEWYAKDISKKRRISNKVKGGSGEPLSMPPYGYMKDPDDPKRWIVDEDAATTVRRIFQMTLEGQGIGQIATILDKDGILTPMNYWQSKGLNRGGKKNREKPTHWKNSTIYKILTLQEYCGDVINFKTYSKSYKNKRRYVNEDENRAIFWGVHQAIIDRGSWEKVQQMCGTRKTKPKKASERSIFSGMLKCADCGGNLGFHFNQGNHDIKYFNCQNYNNKRGYCNATHYIRLDFLEQVVVQEINRLTEFASRYEDDFMRAMIGHSMQAAETDRAHKKRELDKLTARDKELDTLFNGFMRIIWPGNSAMNGLLKCQKTMSRNRAKSASGSRCCAQSSKRKAASFTPPICF
;
A
#
# COMPACT_ATOMS: atom_id res chain seq x y z
N MET A 1 31.62 3.87 11.30
CA MET A 1 30.28 4.43 11.00
C MET A 1 30.19 5.14 9.64
N GLY A 2 31.26 5.17 8.83
CA GLY A 2 31.38 6.00 7.62
C GLY A 2 30.59 5.65 6.35
N ARG A 3 29.53 4.83 6.40
CA ARG A 3 28.74 4.51 5.18
C ARG A 3 27.71 5.59 4.81
N ASN A 4 27.57 6.59 5.66
CA ASN A 4 26.84 7.83 5.40
C ASN A 4 27.68 8.99 5.92
N TYR A 5 28.43 9.65 5.05
CA TYR A 5 29.45 10.61 5.50
C TYR A 5 28.83 11.79 6.27
N ARG A 6 27.59 12.19 5.92
CA ARG A 6 26.88 13.30 6.59
C ARG A 6 26.52 12.99 8.03
N GLU A 7 25.94 11.81 8.27
CA GLU A 7 25.61 11.37 9.61
C GLU A 7 26.88 11.10 10.41
N ALA A 8 27.90 10.51 9.78
CA ALA A 8 29.18 10.28 10.44
C ALA A 8 29.85 11.60 10.86
N GLY A 9 29.84 12.64 10.01
CA GLY A 9 30.32 13.98 10.37
C GLY A 9 29.54 14.56 11.54
N TYR A 10 28.21 14.63 11.45
CA TYR A 10 27.35 15.11 12.55
C TYR A 10 27.63 14.41 13.88
N TYR A 11 27.77 13.09 13.88
CA TYR A 11 28.03 12.36 15.11
C TYR A 11 29.43 12.63 15.67
N MET A 12 30.46 12.69 14.82
CA MET A 12 31.84 12.87 15.26
C MET A 12 32.16 14.32 15.67
N GLU A 13 31.59 15.31 14.98
CA GLU A 13 31.94 16.73 15.13
C GLU A 13 30.97 17.49 16.05
N GLU A 14 29.71 17.06 16.18
CA GLU A 14 28.70 17.78 16.99
C GLU A 14 28.17 16.90 18.13
N PHE A 15 27.51 15.78 17.82
CA PHE A 15 26.73 15.04 18.82
C PHE A 15 27.59 14.38 19.91
N PHE A 16 28.69 13.71 19.56
CA PHE A 16 29.53 13.04 20.55
C PHE A 16 30.29 14.03 21.45
N PRO A 17 30.90 15.11 20.92
CA PRO A 17 31.45 16.18 21.75
C PRO A 17 30.42 16.79 22.72
N ASP A 18 29.21 17.11 22.24
CA ASP A 18 28.15 17.71 23.07
C ASP A 18 27.65 16.79 24.21
N HIS A 19 27.94 15.49 24.14
CA HIS A 19 27.50 14.48 25.11
C HIS A 19 28.66 13.82 25.88
N ASP A 20 29.88 14.39 25.81
CA ASP A 20 31.09 13.86 26.45
C ASP A 20 31.38 12.39 26.08
N VAL A 21 31.06 11.99 24.85
CA VAL A 21 31.28 10.62 24.35
C VAL A 21 32.60 10.54 23.58
N ARG A 22 33.56 9.74 24.07
CA ARG A 22 34.79 9.40 23.34
C ARG A 22 34.52 8.35 22.26
N LEU A 23 34.89 8.65 21.01
CA LEU A 23 34.85 7.69 19.91
C LEU A 23 36.26 7.11 19.67
N VAL A 24 36.36 5.78 19.76
CA VAL A 24 37.59 5.04 19.42
C VAL A 24 37.29 4.12 18.25
N ALA A 25 37.84 4.43 17.07
CA ALA A 25 37.76 3.59 15.87
C ALA A 25 39.10 2.89 15.64
N VAL A 26 39.26 1.72 16.27
CA VAL A 26 40.52 0.92 16.27
C VAL A 26 41.05 0.63 14.86
N SER A 27 40.17 0.32 13.90
CA SER A 27 40.56 -0.01 12.53
C SER A 27 40.99 1.20 11.70
N ASP A 28 40.47 2.38 12.05
CA ASP A 28 40.73 3.63 11.33
C ASP A 28 41.83 4.46 12.04
N GLY A 29 42.28 4.02 13.22
CA GLY A 29 43.27 4.72 14.04
C GLY A 29 42.76 6.07 14.56
N VAL A 30 41.45 6.20 14.79
CA VAL A 30 40.83 7.45 15.26
C VAL A 30 40.51 7.33 16.74
N ASP A 31 40.98 8.31 17.52
CA ASP A 31 40.65 8.48 18.93
C ASP A 31 40.38 9.94 19.23
N THR A 32 39.13 10.28 19.54
CA THR A 32 38.73 11.67 19.78
C THR A 32 39.33 12.27 21.06
N ALA A 33 39.97 11.48 21.91
CA ALA A 33 40.72 11.98 23.07
C ALA A 33 42.15 12.44 22.71
N GLU A 34 42.70 11.96 21.59
CA GLU A 34 44.06 12.31 21.13
C GLU A 34 44.09 13.51 20.15
N GLY A 35 42.91 13.96 19.71
CA GLY A 35 42.72 15.09 18.80
C GLY A 35 41.67 14.81 17.72
N GLU A 36 41.39 15.79 16.87
CA GLU A 36 40.52 15.60 15.70
C GLU A 36 41.33 15.03 14.52
N ASP A 37 40.89 13.89 13.95
CA ASP A 37 41.45 13.36 12.71
C ASP A 37 40.93 14.16 11.51
N GLU A 38 41.74 15.10 11.01
CA GLU A 38 41.43 15.93 9.83
C GLU A 38 41.11 15.09 8.56
N LEU A 39 41.56 13.83 8.49
CA LEU A 39 41.32 12.94 7.37
C LEU A 39 40.05 12.09 7.52
N ALA A 40 39.42 12.06 8.70
CA ALA A 40 38.21 11.27 8.94
C ALA A 40 37.05 11.60 7.98
N PRO A 41 36.76 12.89 7.64
CA PRO A 41 35.75 13.23 6.63
C PRO A 41 36.06 12.65 5.25
N PHE A 42 37.32 12.69 4.81
CA PHE A 42 37.75 12.14 3.52
C PHE A 42 37.62 10.61 3.49
N ARG A 43 38.02 9.93 4.56
CA ARG A 43 37.85 8.48 4.72
C ARG A 43 36.38 8.08 4.67
N ASN A 44 35.50 8.84 5.32
CA ASN A 44 34.05 8.62 5.26
C ASN A 44 33.47 8.82 3.85
N ILE A 45 33.94 9.82 3.10
CA ILE A 45 33.55 10.02 1.70
C ILE A 45 34.02 8.85 0.83
N MET A 46 35.26 8.39 0.99
CA MET A 46 35.78 7.23 0.25
C MET A 46 34.99 5.95 0.56
N ASN A 47 34.66 5.73 1.83
CA ASN A 47 33.83 4.60 2.28
C ASN A 47 32.42 4.65 1.67
N GLU A 48 31.78 5.81 1.61
CA GLU A 48 30.49 5.99 0.95
C GLU A 48 30.60 5.75 -0.57
N TRP A 49 31.64 6.28 -1.21
CA TRP A 49 31.88 6.10 -2.64
C TRP A 49 32.06 4.63 -3.01
N TYR A 50 32.85 3.89 -2.21
CA TYR A 50 33.04 2.45 -2.38
C TYR A 50 31.71 1.68 -2.26
N ALA A 51 30.88 2.00 -1.26
CA ALA A 51 29.56 1.40 -1.10
C ALA A 51 28.64 1.68 -2.31
N LYS A 52 28.68 2.91 -2.84
CA LYS A 52 27.93 3.31 -4.04
C LYS A 52 28.39 2.56 -5.28
N ASP A 53 29.71 2.42 -5.49
CA ASP A 53 30.28 1.71 -6.63
C ASP A 53 29.94 0.21 -6.62
N ILE A 54 30.09 -0.47 -5.46
CA ILE A 54 29.65 -1.87 -5.30
C ILE A 54 28.17 -2.01 -5.65
N SER A 55 27.33 -1.12 -5.13
CA SER A 55 25.90 -1.16 -5.43
C SER A 55 25.63 -0.96 -6.93
N LYS A 56 26.39 -0.11 -7.63
CA LYS A 56 26.25 0.10 -9.07
C LYS A 56 26.65 -1.15 -9.85
N LYS A 57 27.83 -1.72 -9.56
CA LYS A 57 28.33 -2.96 -10.17
C LYS A 57 27.37 -4.12 -9.98
N ARG A 58 26.84 -4.30 -8.77
CA ARG A 58 25.84 -5.34 -8.47
C ARG A 58 24.55 -5.17 -9.26
N ARG A 59 24.06 -3.94 -9.41
CA ARG A 59 22.86 -3.64 -10.22
C ARG A 59 23.09 -3.94 -11.69
N ILE A 60 24.26 -3.59 -12.25
CA ILE A 60 24.63 -3.89 -13.63
C ILE A 60 24.69 -5.40 -13.84
N SER A 61 25.39 -6.13 -12.96
CA SER A 61 25.46 -7.60 -13.02
C SER A 61 24.08 -8.24 -12.95
N ASN A 62 23.22 -7.82 -12.02
CA ASN A 62 21.85 -8.31 -11.93
C ASN A 62 21.01 -7.94 -13.15
N LYS A 63 21.25 -6.77 -13.78
CA LYS A 63 20.55 -6.38 -15.00
C LYS A 63 20.91 -7.29 -16.17
N VAL A 64 22.20 -7.62 -16.32
CA VAL A 64 22.68 -8.56 -17.34
C VAL A 64 22.08 -9.95 -17.12
N LYS A 65 22.25 -10.52 -15.92
CA LYS A 65 21.72 -11.84 -15.57
C LYS A 65 20.20 -11.91 -15.71
N GLY A 66 19.49 -10.96 -15.13
CA GLY A 66 18.04 -10.93 -15.17
C GLY A 66 17.50 -10.67 -16.58
N GLY A 67 18.26 -9.98 -17.43
CA GLY A 67 17.96 -9.75 -18.84
C GLY A 67 18.24 -10.94 -19.76
N SER A 68 19.03 -11.93 -19.31
CA SER A 68 19.26 -13.18 -20.03
C SER A 68 18.32 -14.31 -19.60
N GLY A 69 17.32 -14.02 -18.76
CA GLY A 69 16.38 -15.02 -18.22
C GLY A 69 16.88 -15.78 -16.98
N GLU A 70 18.07 -15.47 -16.45
CA GLU A 70 18.53 -16.07 -15.19
C GLU A 70 17.62 -15.58 -14.03
N PRO A 71 17.01 -16.49 -13.25
CA PRO A 71 16.20 -16.10 -12.11
C PRO A 71 17.05 -15.40 -11.05
N LEU A 72 16.73 -14.13 -10.75
CA LEU A 72 17.45 -13.37 -9.72
C LEU A 72 16.98 -13.66 -8.29
N SER A 73 15.87 -14.36 -8.14
CA SER A 73 15.22 -14.62 -6.85
C SER A 73 15.36 -16.07 -6.41
N MET A 74 15.05 -16.34 -5.15
CA MET A 74 14.93 -17.72 -4.67
C MET A 74 13.69 -18.37 -5.28
N PRO A 75 13.74 -19.68 -5.62
CA PRO A 75 12.63 -20.38 -6.27
C PRO A 75 11.34 -20.30 -5.42
N PRO A 76 10.15 -20.23 -6.03
CA PRO A 76 8.89 -20.33 -5.30
C PRO A 76 8.74 -21.69 -4.59
N TYR A 77 7.71 -21.82 -3.74
CA TYR A 77 7.39 -23.11 -3.13
C TYR A 77 7.02 -24.13 -4.22
N GLY A 78 7.43 -25.40 -4.11
CA GLY A 78 7.29 -26.36 -5.21
C GLY A 78 8.47 -26.41 -6.18
N TYR A 79 9.42 -25.47 -6.07
CA TYR A 79 10.66 -25.48 -6.82
C TYR A 79 11.88 -25.43 -5.89
N MET A 80 12.99 -25.97 -6.37
CA MET A 80 14.31 -25.83 -5.76
C MET A 80 15.34 -25.39 -6.79
N LYS A 81 16.51 -24.93 -6.31
CA LYS A 81 17.63 -24.69 -7.22
C LYS A 81 18.17 -26.03 -7.67
N ASP A 82 18.53 -26.10 -8.94
CA ASP A 82 19.25 -27.26 -9.46
C ASP A 82 20.60 -27.39 -8.71
N PRO A 83 20.92 -28.57 -8.14
CA PRO A 83 22.21 -28.82 -7.50
C PRO A 83 23.40 -28.65 -8.46
N ASP A 84 23.20 -28.96 -9.74
CA ASP A 84 24.24 -28.95 -10.77
C ASP A 84 24.35 -27.58 -11.45
N ASP A 85 23.24 -26.86 -11.61
CA ASP A 85 23.20 -25.48 -12.11
C ASP A 85 22.37 -24.55 -11.19
N PRO A 86 23.00 -23.88 -10.20
CA PRO A 86 22.28 -22.99 -9.27
C PRO A 86 21.53 -21.82 -9.91
N LYS A 87 21.70 -21.59 -11.23
CA LYS A 87 20.98 -20.61 -12.04
C LYS A 87 19.64 -21.13 -12.55
N ARG A 88 19.35 -22.42 -12.43
CA ARG A 88 18.09 -23.04 -12.86
C ARG A 88 17.25 -23.48 -11.69
N TRP A 89 15.95 -23.58 -11.95
CA TRP A 89 14.99 -24.12 -11.01
C TRP A 89 14.49 -25.46 -11.52
N ILE A 90 14.44 -26.45 -10.63
CA ILE A 90 13.87 -27.76 -10.87
C ILE A 90 12.67 -27.98 -9.95
N VAL A 91 11.77 -28.87 -10.34
CA VAL A 91 10.57 -29.19 -9.58
C VAL A 91 10.96 -29.96 -8.31
N ASP A 92 10.46 -29.50 -7.18
CA ASP A 92 10.51 -30.22 -5.91
C ASP A 92 9.20 -30.98 -5.72
N GLU A 93 9.17 -32.27 -6.08
CA GLU A 93 7.91 -33.01 -6.21
C GLU A 93 7.08 -33.08 -4.92
N ASP A 94 7.72 -33.15 -3.74
CA ASP A 94 7.04 -33.12 -2.44
C ASP A 94 6.19 -31.84 -2.30
N ALA A 95 6.83 -30.69 -2.56
CA ALA A 95 6.19 -29.39 -2.46
C ALA A 95 5.28 -29.10 -3.67
N ALA A 96 5.64 -29.56 -4.87
CA ALA A 96 4.89 -29.36 -6.10
C ALA A 96 3.55 -30.09 -6.06
N THR A 97 3.50 -31.29 -5.47
CA THR A 97 2.24 -32.01 -5.24
C THR A 97 1.26 -31.17 -4.42
N THR A 98 1.74 -30.48 -3.39
CA THR A 98 0.93 -29.54 -2.60
C THR A 98 0.45 -28.37 -3.45
N VAL A 99 1.31 -27.80 -4.31
CA VAL A 99 0.93 -26.71 -5.22
C VAL A 99 -0.15 -27.17 -6.20
N ARG A 100 0.03 -28.32 -6.87
CA ARG A 100 -0.98 -28.91 -7.78
C ARG A 100 -2.32 -29.09 -7.06
N ARG A 101 -2.30 -29.61 -5.83
CA ARG A 101 -3.50 -29.77 -5.01
C ARG A 101 -4.18 -28.44 -4.67
N ILE A 102 -3.43 -27.38 -4.38
CA ILE A 102 -3.97 -26.03 -4.13
C ILE A 102 -4.69 -25.48 -5.37
N PHE A 103 -4.09 -25.63 -6.55
CA PHE A 103 -4.71 -25.21 -7.81
C PHE A 103 -5.97 -26.03 -8.11
N GLN A 104 -5.90 -27.35 -7.95
CA GLN A 104 -7.03 -28.26 -8.17
C GLN A 104 -8.22 -27.92 -7.27
N MET A 105 -8.01 -27.80 -5.95
CA MET A 105 -9.07 -27.40 -5.01
C MET A 105 -9.70 -26.04 -5.35
N THR A 106 -8.90 -25.12 -5.92
CA THR A 106 -9.41 -23.81 -6.36
C THR A 106 -10.29 -23.95 -7.59
N LEU A 107 -9.90 -24.76 -8.57
CA LEU A 107 -10.70 -25.06 -9.77
C LEU A 107 -12.02 -25.78 -9.42
N GLU A 108 -12.01 -26.60 -8.38
CA GLU A 108 -13.21 -27.22 -7.79
C GLU A 108 -14.12 -26.22 -7.04
N GLY A 109 -13.71 -24.96 -6.94
CA GLY A 109 -14.51 -23.88 -6.36
C GLY A 109 -14.26 -23.62 -4.88
N GLN A 110 -13.32 -24.32 -4.23
CA GLN A 110 -13.03 -24.10 -2.82
C GLN A 110 -12.53 -22.67 -2.54
N GLY A 111 -12.90 -22.15 -1.38
CA GLY A 111 -12.43 -20.86 -0.88
C GLY A 111 -11.00 -20.94 -0.35
N ILE A 112 -10.23 -19.86 -0.46
CA ILE A 112 -8.84 -19.79 0.06
C ILE A 112 -8.77 -20.18 1.56
N GLY A 113 -9.74 -19.76 2.36
CA GLY A 113 -9.79 -20.13 3.78
C GLY A 113 -10.13 -21.60 4.02
N GLN A 114 -10.94 -22.21 3.15
CA GLN A 114 -11.23 -23.65 3.23
C GLN A 114 -9.99 -24.46 2.88
N ILE A 115 -9.29 -24.08 1.81
CA ILE A 115 -8.01 -24.66 1.41
C ILE A 115 -7.00 -24.57 2.56
N ALA A 116 -6.88 -23.41 3.22
CA ALA A 116 -6.01 -23.25 4.38
C ALA A 116 -6.33 -24.23 5.52
N THR A 117 -7.62 -24.44 5.78
CA THR A 117 -8.10 -25.33 6.85
C THR A 117 -7.83 -26.78 6.51
N ILE A 118 -8.02 -27.17 5.24
CA ILE A 118 -7.75 -28.53 4.76
C ILE A 118 -6.25 -28.84 4.88
N LEU A 119 -5.38 -27.94 4.41
CA LEU A 119 -3.92 -28.13 4.47
C LEU A 119 -3.41 -28.23 5.92
N ASP A 120 -3.99 -27.46 6.86
CA ASP A 120 -3.61 -27.55 8.28
C ASP A 120 -4.09 -28.86 8.93
N LYS A 121 -5.32 -29.31 8.60
CA LYS A 121 -5.85 -30.61 9.05
C LYS A 121 -5.00 -31.78 8.55
N ASP A 122 -4.54 -31.71 7.31
CA ASP A 122 -3.69 -32.73 6.70
C ASP A 122 -2.23 -32.68 7.18
N GLY A 123 -1.90 -31.75 8.08
CA GLY A 123 -0.57 -31.63 8.66
C GLY A 123 0.49 -31.11 7.68
N ILE A 124 0.09 -30.46 6.59
CA ILE A 124 1.02 -30.01 5.55
C ILE A 124 1.78 -28.77 6.05
N LEU A 125 3.11 -28.85 6.02
CA LEU A 125 3.98 -27.74 6.41
C LEU A 125 3.77 -26.52 5.50
N THR A 126 3.73 -25.33 6.10
CA THR A 126 3.76 -24.09 5.31
C THR A 126 5.11 -23.93 4.61
N PRO A 127 5.20 -23.15 3.51
CA PRO A 127 6.43 -23.04 2.73
C PRO A 127 7.67 -22.67 3.54
N MET A 128 7.54 -21.77 4.52
CA MET A 128 8.65 -21.36 5.38
C MET A 128 9.16 -22.52 6.25
N ASN A 129 8.25 -23.29 6.85
CA ASN A 129 8.62 -24.42 7.71
C ASN A 129 9.11 -25.61 6.89
N TYR A 130 8.55 -25.81 5.70
CA TYR A 130 9.05 -26.79 4.73
C TYR A 130 10.50 -26.50 4.35
N TRP A 131 10.83 -25.25 3.97
CA TRP A 131 12.21 -24.88 3.68
C TRP A 131 13.14 -25.05 4.88
N GLN A 132 12.68 -24.71 6.09
CA GLN A 132 13.47 -24.95 7.32
C GLN A 132 13.74 -26.43 7.56
N SER A 133 12.76 -27.30 7.32
CA SER A 133 12.94 -28.76 7.45
C SER A 133 13.97 -29.32 6.47
N LYS A 134 14.13 -28.69 5.30
CA LYS A 134 15.16 -29.02 4.30
C LYS A 134 16.48 -28.25 4.52
N GLY A 135 16.66 -27.59 5.66
CA GLY A 135 17.88 -26.83 5.99
C GLY A 135 18.06 -25.50 5.25
N LEU A 136 17.04 -25.04 4.50
CA LEU A 136 17.09 -23.81 3.71
C LEU A 136 16.63 -22.61 4.54
N ASN A 137 17.57 -21.74 4.91
CA ASN A 137 17.24 -20.51 5.62
C ASN A 137 16.77 -19.41 4.65
N ARG A 138 15.49 -19.05 4.73
CA ARG A 138 14.93 -17.92 3.97
C ARG A 138 14.67 -16.74 4.90
N GLY A 139 15.04 -15.54 4.42
CA GLY A 139 14.76 -14.30 5.13
C GLY A 139 13.26 -14.05 5.31
N GLY A 140 12.88 -13.48 6.45
CA GLY A 140 11.48 -13.19 6.78
C GLY A 140 11.24 -13.26 8.28
N LYS A 141 10.08 -12.76 8.73
CA LYS A 141 9.68 -12.89 10.13
C LYS A 141 9.31 -14.36 10.39
N LYS A 142 10.02 -15.01 11.31
CA LYS A 142 9.71 -16.38 11.74
C LYS A 142 8.27 -16.43 12.23
N ASN A 143 7.49 -17.41 11.75
CA ASN A 143 6.13 -17.60 12.24
C ASN A 143 6.19 -18.17 13.66
N ARG A 144 5.42 -17.59 14.58
CA ARG A 144 5.29 -18.11 15.96
C ARG A 144 4.12 -19.09 16.10
N GLU A 145 3.35 -19.28 15.03
CA GLU A 145 2.20 -20.19 14.98
C GLU A 145 2.65 -21.62 14.66
N LYS A 146 1.70 -22.57 14.77
CA LYS A 146 1.90 -23.98 14.40
C LYS A 146 2.53 -24.12 13.00
N PRO A 147 3.46 -25.06 12.78
CA PRO A 147 4.17 -25.18 11.50
C PRO A 147 3.28 -25.38 10.26
N THR A 148 2.08 -25.91 10.47
CA THR A 148 1.06 -26.24 9.47
C THR A 148 -0.03 -25.18 9.34
N HIS A 149 0.05 -24.07 10.08
CA HIS A 149 -0.99 -23.04 10.03
C HIS A 149 -0.85 -22.18 8.76
N TRP A 150 -1.65 -22.49 7.74
CA TRP A 150 -1.64 -21.80 6.45
C TRP A 150 -2.37 -20.46 6.50
N LYS A 151 -1.67 -19.38 6.16
CA LYS A 151 -2.28 -18.05 6.01
C LYS A 151 -2.94 -17.91 4.64
N ASN A 152 -4.12 -17.31 4.60
CA ASN A 152 -4.84 -17.03 3.35
C ASN A 152 -3.97 -16.24 2.34
N SER A 153 -3.13 -15.32 2.82
CA SER A 153 -2.21 -14.55 1.98
C SER A 153 -1.14 -15.41 1.31
N THR A 154 -0.68 -16.48 1.97
CA THR A 154 0.29 -17.43 1.40
C THR A 154 -0.32 -18.20 0.24
N ILE A 155 -1.53 -18.71 0.42
CA ILE A 155 -2.26 -19.45 -0.63
C ILE A 155 -2.59 -18.52 -1.80
N TYR A 156 -3.10 -17.31 -1.52
CA TYR A 156 -3.35 -16.31 -2.56
C TYR A 156 -2.08 -15.98 -3.37
N LYS A 157 -0.93 -15.86 -2.70
CA LYS A 157 0.35 -15.65 -3.37
C LYS A 157 0.73 -16.84 -4.26
N ILE A 158 0.51 -18.08 -3.82
CA ILE A 158 0.78 -19.27 -4.64
C ILE A 158 -0.09 -19.24 -5.89
N LEU A 159 -1.39 -18.98 -5.73
CA LEU A 159 -2.33 -18.97 -6.85
C LEU A 159 -2.03 -17.87 -7.89
N THR A 160 -1.47 -16.72 -7.47
CA THR A 160 -1.22 -15.58 -8.38
C THR A 160 0.16 -15.55 -9.03
N LEU A 161 1.09 -16.43 -8.62
CA LEU A 161 2.44 -16.46 -9.22
C LEU A 161 2.38 -17.15 -10.59
N GLN A 162 2.73 -16.41 -11.64
CA GLN A 162 2.85 -16.91 -13.00
C GLN A 162 4.01 -17.92 -13.14
N GLU A 163 5.02 -17.84 -12.26
CA GLU A 163 6.18 -18.73 -12.33
C GLU A 163 5.86 -20.23 -12.22
N TYR A 164 4.66 -20.60 -11.74
CA TYR A 164 4.19 -21.99 -11.77
C TYR A 164 3.91 -22.54 -13.18
N CYS A 165 3.78 -21.65 -14.17
CA CYS A 165 3.63 -21.98 -15.59
C CYS A 165 4.98 -22.19 -16.31
N GLY A 166 6.09 -22.22 -15.58
CA GLY A 166 7.44 -22.34 -16.16
C GLY A 166 8.09 -21.01 -16.54
N ASP A 167 7.50 -19.88 -16.17
CA ASP A 167 7.98 -18.54 -16.56
C ASP A 167 8.90 -17.93 -15.49
N VAL A 168 9.88 -17.12 -15.89
CA VAL A 168 10.72 -16.33 -14.98
C VAL A 168 10.41 -14.86 -15.16
N ILE A 169 10.05 -14.20 -14.06
CA ILE A 169 9.74 -12.76 -14.05
C ILE A 169 10.76 -12.04 -13.17
N ASN A 170 11.68 -11.34 -13.83
CA ASN A 170 12.70 -10.53 -13.19
C ASN A 170 12.25 -9.07 -13.04
N PHE A 171 12.92 -8.34 -12.14
CA PHE A 171 12.70 -6.90 -11.89
C PHE A 171 11.28 -6.53 -11.41
N LYS A 172 10.57 -7.44 -10.72
CA LYS A 172 9.26 -7.15 -10.07
C LYS A 172 9.30 -5.98 -9.09
N THR A 173 10.46 -5.71 -8.50
CA THR A 173 10.66 -4.59 -7.56
C THR A 173 12.00 -3.90 -7.80
N TYR A 174 12.09 -2.64 -7.41
CA TYR A 174 13.31 -1.84 -7.48
C TYR A 174 13.51 -1.00 -6.20
N SER A 175 14.69 -0.39 -6.07
CA SER A 175 14.95 0.64 -5.07
C SER A 175 15.46 1.89 -5.76
N LYS A 176 14.96 3.07 -5.36
CA LYS A 176 15.30 4.36 -5.97
C LYS A 176 16.76 4.73 -5.80
N SER A 177 17.36 4.35 -4.68
CA SER A 177 18.75 4.69 -4.33
C SER A 177 19.38 3.55 -3.54
N TYR A 178 20.71 3.44 -3.56
CA TYR A 178 21.42 2.43 -2.77
C TYR A 178 21.25 2.65 -1.25
N LYS A 179 21.02 3.90 -0.84
CA LYS A 179 20.69 4.26 0.55
C LYS A 179 19.24 3.93 0.94
N ASN A 180 18.33 3.80 -0.04
CA ASN A 180 16.93 3.56 0.24
C ASN A 180 16.67 2.06 0.46
N LYS A 181 16.34 1.71 1.71
CA LYS A 181 16.03 0.33 2.13
C LYS A 181 14.62 -0.12 1.70
N ARG A 182 13.73 0.79 1.30
CA ARG A 182 12.39 0.46 0.83
C ARG A 182 12.43 -0.09 -0.60
N ARG A 183 11.60 -1.10 -0.85
CA ARG A 183 11.39 -1.71 -2.17
C ARG A 183 10.08 -1.20 -2.75
N TYR A 184 10.11 -0.79 -4.00
CA TYR A 184 8.95 -0.33 -4.75
C TYR A 184 8.58 -1.38 -5.78
N VAL A 185 7.27 -1.61 -5.95
CA VAL A 185 6.76 -2.48 -7.02
C VAL A 185 7.03 -1.79 -8.36
N ASN A 186 7.48 -2.58 -9.33
CA ASN A 186 7.74 -2.11 -10.68
C ASN A 186 6.48 -2.22 -11.54
N GLU A 187 6.30 -1.29 -12.46
CA GLU A 187 5.27 -1.36 -13.50
C GLU A 187 5.51 -2.57 -14.40
N ASP A 188 4.45 -3.08 -15.03
CA ASP A 188 4.54 -4.33 -15.79
C ASP A 188 5.48 -4.22 -17.00
N GLU A 189 5.54 -3.06 -17.67
CA GLU A 189 6.44 -2.78 -18.80
C GLU A 189 7.93 -2.88 -18.44
N ASN A 190 8.27 -2.62 -17.17
CA ASN A 190 9.64 -2.62 -16.68
C ASN A 190 10.05 -3.99 -16.09
N ARG A 191 9.18 -5.00 -16.18
CA ARG A 191 9.47 -6.38 -15.79
C ARG A 191 9.99 -7.15 -16.99
N ALA A 192 11.03 -7.95 -16.78
CA ALA A 192 11.52 -8.85 -17.81
C ALA A 192 10.86 -10.22 -17.61
N ILE A 193 10.02 -10.63 -18.57
CA ILE A 193 9.26 -11.89 -18.54
C ILE A 193 9.89 -12.84 -19.56
N PHE A 194 10.32 -14.01 -19.10
CA PHE A 194 10.87 -15.07 -19.92
C PHE A 194 9.96 -16.30 -19.80
N TRP A 195 9.49 -16.80 -20.93
CA TRP A 195 8.49 -17.86 -20.98
C TRP A 195 9.17 -19.23 -21.03
N GLY A 196 8.64 -20.20 -20.28
CA GLY A 196 9.09 -21.61 -20.36
C GLY A 196 10.57 -21.85 -20.05
N VAL A 197 11.15 -21.08 -19.12
CA VAL A 197 12.55 -21.21 -18.69
C VAL A 197 12.78 -22.47 -17.85
N HIS A 198 11.77 -22.88 -17.07
CA HIS A 198 11.83 -24.07 -16.22
C HIS A 198 10.56 -24.90 -16.37
N GLN A 199 10.59 -26.13 -15.84
CA GLN A 199 9.45 -27.05 -15.94
C GLN A 199 8.21 -26.49 -15.24
N ALA A 200 7.09 -26.44 -15.94
CA ALA A 200 5.82 -25.99 -15.38
C ALA A 200 5.26 -27.01 -14.37
N ILE A 201 4.81 -26.54 -13.21
CA ILE A 201 4.05 -27.36 -12.25
C ILE A 201 2.57 -27.38 -12.62
N ILE A 202 2.07 -26.27 -13.17
CA ILE A 202 0.68 -26.05 -13.56
C ILE A 202 0.65 -25.64 -15.03
N ASP A 203 -0.31 -26.15 -15.79
CA ASP A 203 -0.51 -25.70 -17.17
C ASP A 203 -1.08 -24.27 -17.21
N ARG A 204 -0.74 -23.54 -18.27
CA ARG A 204 -1.13 -22.14 -18.41
C ARG A 204 -2.65 -21.95 -18.39
N GLY A 205 -3.41 -22.85 -19.01
CA GLY A 205 -4.87 -22.77 -19.08
C GLY A 205 -5.52 -22.86 -17.70
N SER A 206 -5.06 -23.78 -16.86
CA SER A 206 -5.49 -23.91 -15.46
C SER A 206 -5.13 -22.68 -14.64
N TRP A 207 -3.92 -22.13 -14.82
CA TRP A 207 -3.50 -20.92 -14.12
C TRP A 207 -4.36 -19.70 -14.50
N GLU A 208 -4.65 -19.51 -15.79
CA GLU A 208 -5.49 -18.43 -16.29
C GLU A 208 -6.93 -18.54 -15.78
N LYS A 209 -7.51 -19.74 -15.77
CA LYS A 209 -8.83 -20.00 -15.16
C LYS A 209 -8.83 -19.61 -13.68
N VAL A 210 -7.80 -19.98 -12.93
CA VAL A 210 -7.63 -19.58 -11.53
C VAL A 210 -7.52 -18.06 -11.39
N GLN A 211 -6.77 -17.36 -12.26
CA GLN A 211 -6.71 -15.89 -12.21
C GLN A 211 -8.07 -15.25 -12.45
N GLN A 212 -8.86 -15.77 -13.39
CA GLN A 212 -10.22 -15.31 -13.62
C GLN A 212 -11.09 -15.52 -12.37
N MET A 213 -11.02 -16.68 -11.72
CA MET A 213 -11.75 -16.97 -10.47
C MET A 213 -11.30 -16.10 -9.29
N CYS A 214 -10.00 -15.80 -9.18
CA CYS A 214 -9.45 -14.94 -8.14
C CYS A 214 -9.77 -13.46 -8.38
N GLY A 215 -9.74 -12.98 -9.62
CA GLY A 215 -10.04 -11.60 -10.00
C GLY A 215 -11.54 -11.27 -9.98
N THR A 216 -12.40 -12.24 -10.32
CA THR A 216 -13.87 -12.09 -10.24
C THR A 216 -14.42 -12.30 -8.83
N ARG A 217 -13.66 -12.94 -7.93
CA ARG A 217 -13.87 -12.86 -6.49
C ARG A 217 -13.50 -11.47 -5.95
N LYS A 218 -14.15 -10.41 -6.46
CA LYS A 218 -14.57 -9.33 -5.54
C LYS A 218 -15.25 -10.07 -4.40
N THR A 219 -14.79 -9.84 -3.17
CA THR A 219 -15.40 -10.40 -1.96
C THR A 219 -16.90 -10.30 -2.17
N LYS A 220 -17.57 -11.42 -2.48
CA LYS A 220 -19.04 -11.39 -2.59
C LYS A 220 -19.45 -10.78 -1.26
N PRO A 221 -20.18 -9.67 -1.23
CA PRO A 221 -20.71 -9.20 0.04
C PRO A 221 -21.37 -10.45 0.63
N LYS A 222 -20.90 -10.86 1.84
CA LYS A 222 -21.50 -11.99 2.55
C LYS A 222 -23.01 -11.84 2.36
N LYS A 223 -23.69 -12.86 1.79
CA LYS A 223 -25.13 -12.90 1.45
C LYS A 223 -25.82 -11.77 2.18
N ALA A 224 -26.28 -10.72 1.48
CA ALA A 224 -26.74 -9.45 2.04
C ALA A 224 -27.36 -9.65 3.42
N SER A 225 -26.51 -9.67 4.46
CA SER A 225 -26.99 -9.88 5.80
C SER A 225 -27.71 -8.59 6.07
N GLU A 226 -28.96 -8.66 6.49
CA GLU A 226 -29.78 -7.52 6.84
C GLU A 226 -28.90 -6.43 7.46
N ARG A 227 -28.64 -5.37 6.70
CA ARG A 227 -27.72 -4.31 7.12
C ARG A 227 -28.58 -3.31 7.87
N SER A 228 -28.29 -3.07 9.14
CA SER A 228 -28.92 -1.98 9.87
C SER A 228 -28.57 -0.65 9.20
N ILE A 229 -29.52 0.30 9.21
CA ILE A 229 -29.37 1.68 8.71
C ILE A 229 -28.17 2.42 9.33
N PHE A 230 -27.76 2.03 10.53
CA PHE A 230 -26.63 2.63 11.26
C PHE A 230 -25.26 2.03 10.88
N SER A 231 -25.23 1.07 9.95
CA SER A 231 -23.99 0.39 9.54
C SER A 231 -22.97 1.37 8.98
N GLY A 232 -21.81 1.48 9.63
CA GLY A 232 -20.72 2.38 9.23
C GLY A 232 -20.81 3.80 9.79
N MET A 233 -21.89 4.14 10.50
CA MET A 233 -22.08 5.45 11.14
C MET A 233 -21.56 5.47 12.59
N LEU A 234 -21.63 4.33 13.28
CA LEU A 234 -21.32 4.24 14.71
C LEU A 234 -19.81 4.12 14.99
N LYS A 235 -19.35 4.91 15.96
CA LYS A 235 -17.96 4.95 16.44
C LYS A 235 -17.90 4.67 17.94
N CYS A 236 -16.85 3.97 18.37
CA CYS A 236 -16.57 3.71 19.77
C CYS A 236 -16.07 5.00 20.41
N ALA A 237 -16.65 5.42 21.53
CA ALA A 237 -16.21 6.60 22.27
C ALA A 237 -14.73 6.49 22.71
N ASP A 238 -14.33 5.32 23.18
CA ASP A 238 -13.00 5.14 23.77
C ASP A 238 -11.86 5.02 22.73
N CYS A 239 -12.02 4.17 21.71
CA CYS A 239 -10.95 3.92 20.73
C CYS A 239 -11.15 4.61 19.37
N GLY A 240 -12.28 5.28 19.13
CA GLY A 240 -12.64 5.84 17.83
C GLY A 240 -12.86 4.81 16.70
N GLY A 241 -12.78 3.51 17.01
CA GLY A 241 -12.99 2.42 16.07
C GLY A 241 -14.45 2.28 15.64
N ASN A 242 -14.69 1.59 14.53
CA ASN A 242 -16.06 1.32 14.06
C ASN A 242 -16.75 0.29 14.95
N LEU A 243 -18.06 0.45 15.15
CA LEU A 243 -18.89 -0.65 15.66
C LEU A 243 -19.40 -1.51 14.49
N GLY A 244 -19.26 -2.83 14.60
CA GLY A 244 -19.76 -3.81 13.65
C GLY A 244 -21.17 -4.28 14.05
N PHE A 245 -22.00 -4.57 13.05
CA PHE A 245 -23.36 -5.10 13.25
C PHE A 245 -23.34 -6.61 13.41
N HIS A 246 -24.03 -7.12 14.43
CA HIS A 246 -24.05 -8.51 14.84
C HIS A 246 -25.46 -8.95 15.29
N PHE A 247 -25.66 -10.27 15.27
CA PHE A 247 -26.84 -10.95 15.81
C PHE A 247 -26.37 -11.85 16.95
N ASN A 248 -27.21 -12.05 17.97
CA ASN A 248 -26.89 -13.00 19.03
C ASN A 248 -27.00 -14.44 18.51
N GLN A 249 -26.07 -15.33 18.88
CA GLN A 249 -26.03 -16.70 18.36
C GLN A 249 -27.22 -17.56 18.84
N GLY A 250 -27.75 -17.30 20.05
CA GLY A 250 -28.89 -18.05 20.60
C GLY A 250 -30.26 -17.52 20.14
N ASN A 251 -30.34 -16.23 19.81
CA ASN A 251 -31.56 -15.60 19.32
C ASN A 251 -31.21 -14.51 18.29
N HIS A 252 -31.46 -14.80 17.01
CA HIS A 252 -31.13 -13.91 15.90
C HIS A 252 -31.97 -12.61 15.88
N ASP A 253 -33.06 -12.54 16.65
CA ASP A 253 -33.87 -11.31 16.80
C ASP A 253 -33.12 -10.25 17.62
N ILE A 254 -32.20 -10.67 18.48
CA ILE A 254 -31.36 -9.75 19.25
C ILE A 254 -30.22 -9.25 18.38
N LYS A 255 -30.43 -8.08 17.80
CA LYS A 255 -29.49 -7.35 16.94
C LYS A 255 -28.72 -6.32 17.76
N TYR A 256 -27.41 -6.23 17.57
CA TYR A 256 -26.57 -5.29 18.32
C TYR A 256 -25.34 -4.84 17.51
N PHE A 257 -24.76 -3.72 17.93
CA PHE A 257 -23.49 -3.20 17.44
C PHE A 257 -22.42 -3.40 18.50
N ASN A 258 -21.23 -3.87 18.12
CA ASN A 258 -20.10 -4.03 19.04
C ASN A 258 -18.82 -3.41 18.44
N CYS A 259 -17.99 -2.82 19.27
CA CYS A 259 -16.69 -2.28 18.88
C CYS A 259 -15.84 -3.36 18.19
N GLN A 260 -15.39 -3.11 16.96
CA GLN A 260 -14.55 -4.07 16.22
C GLN A 260 -13.14 -4.25 16.83
N ASN A 261 -12.74 -3.31 17.70
CA ASN A 261 -11.47 -3.37 18.41
C ASN A 261 -11.59 -3.99 19.81
N TYR A 262 -12.81 -4.32 20.26
CA TYR A 262 -13.00 -5.09 21.47
C TYR A 262 -12.28 -6.44 21.33
N ASN A 263 -11.43 -6.75 22.32
CA ASN A 263 -10.66 -8.00 22.36
C ASN A 263 -9.73 -8.23 21.15
N ASN A 264 -9.38 -7.17 20.42
CA ASN A 264 -8.33 -7.23 19.41
C ASN A 264 -6.98 -7.34 20.13
N LYS A 265 -6.04 -8.15 19.61
CA LYS A 265 -4.68 -8.39 20.16
C LYS A 265 -3.82 -7.12 20.34
N ARG A 266 -4.35 -5.94 19.99
CA ARG A 266 -3.71 -4.63 20.10
C ARG A 266 -4.12 -3.84 21.34
N GLY A 267 -5.13 -4.28 22.12
CA GLY A 267 -5.43 -3.74 23.45
C GLY A 267 -6.08 -2.35 23.51
N TYR A 268 -6.84 -1.93 22.49
CA TYR A 268 -7.44 -0.58 22.47
C TYR A 268 -8.74 -0.44 23.27
N CYS A 269 -9.51 -1.52 23.47
CA CYS A 269 -10.70 -1.55 24.32
C CYS A 269 -10.64 -2.79 25.20
N ASN A 270 -10.64 -2.59 26.52
CA ASN A 270 -10.49 -3.66 27.52
C ASN A 270 -11.84 -4.28 27.94
N ALA A 271 -12.96 -3.58 27.69
CA ALA A 271 -14.31 -4.05 27.99
C ALA A 271 -15.17 -4.14 26.72
N THR A 272 -16.25 -4.92 26.79
CA THR A 272 -17.25 -5.03 25.72
C THR A 272 -17.99 -3.71 25.56
N HIS A 273 -17.74 -2.99 24.47
CA HIS A 273 -18.51 -1.79 24.13
C HIS A 273 -19.53 -2.16 23.06
N TYR A 274 -20.76 -2.41 23.50
CA TYR A 274 -21.85 -2.78 22.61
C TYR A 274 -23.11 -1.96 22.91
N ILE A 275 -23.97 -1.83 21.91
CA ILE A 275 -25.28 -1.21 22.01
C ILE A 275 -26.29 -2.05 21.23
N ARG A 276 -27.45 -2.32 21.82
CA ARG A 276 -28.51 -3.06 21.12
C ARG A 276 -29.19 -2.16 20.07
N LEU A 277 -29.64 -2.77 18.99
CA LEU A 277 -30.28 -2.04 17.88
C LEU A 277 -31.60 -1.40 18.32
N ASP A 278 -32.43 -2.11 19.07
CA ASP A 278 -33.73 -1.64 19.57
C ASP A 278 -33.59 -0.39 20.45
N PHE A 279 -32.64 -0.41 21.38
CA PHE A 279 -32.34 0.75 22.22
C PHE A 279 -31.79 1.92 21.40
N LEU A 280 -30.90 1.67 20.45
CA LEU A 280 -30.35 2.70 19.57
C LEU A 280 -31.46 3.36 18.73
N GLU A 281 -32.37 2.57 18.16
CA GLU A 281 -33.52 3.08 17.38
C GLU A 281 -34.41 3.97 18.24
N GLN A 282 -34.71 3.57 19.47
CA GLN A 282 -35.50 4.38 20.41
C GLN A 282 -34.82 5.72 20.72
N VAL A 283 -33.52 5.72 21.02
CA VAL A 283 -32.77 6.96 21.31
C VAL A 283 -32.74 7.88 20.10
N VAL A 284 -32.52 7.34 18.89
CA VAL A 284 -32.50 8.14 17.65
C VAL A 284 -33.88 8.73 17.36
N VAL A 285 -34.95 7.97 17.51
CA VAL A 285 -36.33 8.46 17.31
C VAL A 285 -36.67 9.54 18.33
N GLN A 286 -36.31 9.36 19.60
CA GLN A 286 -36.52 10.37 20.64
C GLN A 286 -35.79 11.67 20.31
N GLU A 287 -34.54 11.60 19.87
CA GLU A 287 -33.77 12.80 19.53
C GLU A 287 -34.31 13.48 18.27
N ILE A 288 -34.74 12.71 17.25
CA ILE A 288 -35.44 13.25 16.08
C ILE A 288 -36.69 14.00 16.52
N ASN A 289 -37.54 13.39 17.34
CA ASN A 289 -38.78 14.03 17.81
C ASN A 289 -38.49 15.30 18.60
N ARG A 290 -37.49 15.28 19.48
CA ARG A 290 -37.05 16.46 20.24
C ARG A 290 -36.56 17.58 19.31
N LEU A 291 -35.77 17.25 18.29
CA LEU A 291 -35.30 18.22 17.29
C LEU A 291 -36.44 18.75 16.44
N THR A 292 -37.40 17.92 16.05
CA THR A 292 -38.61 18.35 15.33
C THR A 292 -39.44 19.30 16.18
N GLU A 293 -39.64 18.99 17.46
CA GLU A 293 -40.38 19.84 18.39
C GLU A 293 -39.66 21.18 18.65
N PHE A 294 -38.34 21.15 18.77
CA PHE A 294 -37.54 22.37 18.85
C PHE A 294 -37.64 23.21 17.58
N ALA A 295 -37.56 22.57 16.40
CA ALA A 295 -37.71 23.26 15.12
C ALA A 295 -39.10 23.88 14.94
N SER A 296 -40.17 23.20 15.37
CA SER A 296 -41.54 23.72 15.27
C SER A 296 -41.83 24.87 16.23
N ARG A 297 -41.18 24.93 17.40
CA ARG A 297 -41.42 26.00 18.40
C ARG A 297 -40.47 27.19 18.25
N TYR A 298 -39.28 26.97 17.71
CA TYR A 298 -38.21 27.97 17.62
C TYR A 298 -37.60 27.98 16.21
N GLU A 299 -38.42 28.21 15.18
CA GLU A 299 -37.99 28.18 13.77
C GLU A 299 -36.78 29.07 13.51
N ASP A 300 -36.78 30.32 14.00
CA ASP A 300 -35.69 31.28 13.75
C ASP A 300 -34.37 30.87 14.41
N ASP A 301 -34.42 30.33 15.63
CA ASP A 301 -33.22 29.87 16.35
C ASP A 301 -32.71 28.54 15.79
N PHE A 302 -33.61 27.65 15.37
CA PHE A 302 -33.25 26.42 14.65
C PHE A 302 -32.60 26.73 13.31
N MET A 303 -33.15 27.66 12.53
CA MET A 303 -32.57 28.12 11.27
C MET A 303 -31.18 28.72 11.51
N ARG A 304 -31.00 29.54 12.55
CA ARG A 304 -29.70 30.11 12.90
C ARG A 304 -28.67 29.04 13.30
N ALA A 305 -29.07 28.04 14.08
CA ALA A 305 -28.22 26.92 14.49
C ALA A 305 -27.85 26.01 13.31
N MET A 306 -28.80 25.69 12.43
CA MET A 306 -28.59 24.88 11.22
C MET A 306 -27.73 25.60 10.18
N ILE A 307 -27.94 26.91 9.98
CA ILE A 307 -27.08 27.74 9.13
C ILE A 307 -25.66 27.77 9.71
N GLY A 308 -25.49 27.97 11.02
CA GLY A 308 -24.18 27.93 11.68
C GLY A 308 -23.42 26.61 11.49
N HIS A 309 -24.09 25.48 11.72
CA HIS A 309 -23.50 24.15 11.50
C HIS A 309 -23.20 23.85 10.03
N SER A 310 -24.10 24.24 9.11
CA SER A 310 -23.88 24.05 7.67
C SER A 310 -22.72 24.92 7.15
N MET A 311 -22.54 26.13 7.70
CA MET A 311 -21.42 27.02 7.39
C MET A 311 -20.09 26.43 7.88
N GLN A 312 -20.01 25.93 9.11
CA GLN A 312 -18.80 25.27 9.62
C GLN A 312 -18.46 23.99 8.83
N ALA A 313 -19.45 23.18 8.47
CA ALA A 313 -19.25 22.00 7.63
C ALA A 313 -18.78 22.38 6.22
N ALA A 314 -19.36 23.44 5.63
CA ALA A 314 -18.94 23.96 4.33
C ALA A 314 -17.54 24.59 4.38
N GLU A 315 -17.17 25.25 5.47
CA GLU A 315 -15.83 25.83 5.68
C GLU A 315 -14.76 24.77 5.86
N THR A 316 -15.03 23.72 6.63
CA THR A 316 -14.12 22.59 6.82
C THR A 316 -13.92 21.81 5.50
N ASP A 317 -14.99 21.55 4.75
CA ASP A 317 -14.90 20.94 3.41
C ASP A 317 -14.14 21.84 2.41
N ARG A 318 -14.41 23.15 2.41
CA ARG A 318 -13.66 24.14 1.59
C ARG A 318 -12.18 24.17 1.97
N ALA A 319 -11.85 24.15 3.25
CA ALA A 319 -10.46 24.13 3.72
C ALA A 319 -9.75 22.84 3.30
N HIS A 320 -10.43 21.69 3.38
CA HIS A 320 -9.90 20.42 2.93
C HIS A 320 -9.64 20.42 1.41
N LYS A 321 -10.64 20.82 0.61
CA LYS A 321 -10.51 20.96 -0.85
C LYS A 321 -9.42 21.94 -1.26
N LYS A 322 -9.25 23.05 -0.52
CA LYS A 322 -8.19 24.02 -0.76
C LYS A 322 -6.80 23.42 -0.52
N ARG A 323 -6.60 22.72 0.60
CA ARG A 323 -5.33 22.01 0.88
C ARG A 323 -5.00 20.99 -0.19
N GLU A 324 -5.99 20.27 -0.69
CA GLU A 324 -5.77 19.27 -1.75
C GLU A 324 -5.46 19.92 -3.10
N LEU A 325 -6.13 21.02 -3.43
CA LEU A 325 -5.82 21.84 -4.61
C LEU A 325 -4.38 22.40 -4.54
N ASP A 326 -3.96 22.91 -3.38
CA ASP A 326 -2.62 23.46 -3.18
C ASP A 326 -1.54 22.38 -3.35
N LYS A 327 -1.77 21.16 -2.82
CA LYS A 327 -0.87 20.02 -3.04
C LYS A 327 -0.77 19.62 -4.51
N LEU A 328 -1.90 19.52 -5.21
CA LEU A 328 -1.92 19.16 -6.62
C LEU A 328 -1.22 20.23 -7.47
N THR A 329 -1.42 21.50 -7.15
CA THR A 329 -0.77 22.63 -7.82
C THR A 329 0.74 22.65 -7.56
N ALA A 330 1.18 22.35 -6.34
CA ALA A 330 2.60 22.23 -6.03
C ALA A 330 3.25 21.07 -6.81
N ARG A 331 2.55 19.95 -6.93
CA ARG A 331 3.01 18.78 -7.70
C ARG A 331 3.08 19.06 -9.20
N ASP A 332 2.13 19.81 -9.75
CA ASP A 332 2.16 20.25 -11.14
C ASP A 332 3.39 21.13 -11.43
N LYS A 333 3.71 22.09 -10.53
CA LYS A 333 4.92 22.91 -10.62
C LYS A 333 6.22 22.11 -10.50
N GLU A 334 6.25 21.10 -9.63
CA GLU A 334 7.38 20.18 -9.50
C GLU A 334 7.60 19.42 -10.82
N LEU A 335 6.53 18.88 -11.41
CA LEU A 335 6.58 18.18 -12.70
C LEU A 335 7.06 19.11 -13.83
N ASP A 336 6.57 20.34 -13.89
CA ASP A 336 7.05 21.34 -14.86
C ASP A 336 8.55 21.61 -14.71
N THR A 337 9.04 21.70 -13.48
CA THR A 337 10.46 21.95 -13.19
C THR A 337 11.33 20.77 -13.60
N LEU A 338 10.90 19.55 -13.27
CA LEU A 338 11.59 18.32 -13.68
C LEU A 338 11.60 18.13 -15.20
N PHE A 339 10.47 18.40 -15.86
CA PHE A 339 10.35 18.30 -17.31
C PHE A 339 11.24 19.34 -18.00
N ASN A 340 11.24 20.59 -17.54
CA ASN A 340 12.13 21.63 -18.07
C ASN A 340 13.61 21.29 -17.85
N GLY A 341 13.95 20.70 -16.70
CA GLY A 341 15.30 20.19 -16.42
C GLY A 341 15.69 19.06 -17.37
N PHE A 342 14.80 18.10 -17.60
CA PHE A 342 15.00 16.98 -18.51
C PHE A 342 15.18 17.44 -19.97
N MET A 343 14.34 18.35 -20.44
CA MET A 343 14.42 18.91 -21.79
C MET A 343 15.74 19.66 -22.02
N ARG A 344 16.23 20.39 -21.02
CA ARG A 344 17.51 21.11 -21.08
C ARG A 344 18.72 20.19 -21.12
N ILE A 345 18.63 18.98 -20.56
CA ILE A 345 19.70 17.98 -20.56
C ILE A 345 19.75 17.23 -21.90
N ILE A 346 18.59 16.87 -22.46
CA ILE A 346 18.51 16.06 -23.69
C ILE A 346 18.76 16.89 -24.95
N TRP A 347 18.45 18.18 -24.94
CA TRP A 347 18.58 19.01 -26.13
C TRP A 347 19.38 20.31 -25.90
N PRO A 348 20.71 20.24 -25.76
CA PRO A 348 21.54 21.43 -25.65
C PRO A 348 21.70 22.08 -27.04
N GLY A 349 20.84 23.06 -27.35
CA GLY A 349 21.16 24.08 -28.36
C GLY A 349 20.51 24.02 -29.76
N ASN A 350 19.22 23.67 -29.93
CA ASN A 350 18.51 24.00 -31.19
C ASN A 350 17.46 25.10 -31.05
N SER A 351 17.34 25.86 -32.13
CA SER A 351 16.21 26.74 -32.50
C SER A 351 14.83 26.10 -32.37
N ALA A 352 14.70 24.77 -32.47
CA ALA A 352 13.47 24.01 -32.21
C ALA A 352 12.98 24.11 -30.73
N MET A 353 13.90 24.32 -29.79
CA MET A 353 13.60 24.45 -28.36
C MET A 353 12.78 25.71 -28.05
N ASN A 354 13.02 26.81 -28.79
CA ASN A 354 12.25 28.04 -28.66
C ASN A 354 10.80 27.89 -29.18
N GLY A 355 10.58 27.02 -30.16
CA GLY A 355 9.24 26.68 -30.66
C GLY A 355 8.43 25.86 -29.65
N LEU A 356 9.05 24.83 -29.06
CA LEU A 356 8.41 23.98 -28.05
C LEU A 356 8.14 24.72 -26.73
N LEU A 357 9.08 25.56 -26.24
CA LEU A 357 8.83 26.41 -25.06
C LEU A 357 7.72 27.44 -25.31
N LYS A 358 7.62 28.00 -26.53
CA LYS A 358 6.50 28.87 -26.91
C LYS A 358 5.18 28.11 -26.89
N CYS A 359 5.14 26.90 -27.46
CA CYS A 359 3.96 26.03 -27.49
C CYS A 359 3.50 25.60 -26.08
N GLN A 360 4.45 25.34 -25.18
CA GLN A 360 4.17 25.02 -23.78
C GLN A 360 3.63 26.22 -23.00
N LYS A 361 4.19 27.43 -23.21
CA LYS A 361 3.65 28.68 -22.61
C LYS A 361 2.22 28.98 -23.10
N THR A 362 1.89 28.65 -24.35
CA THR A 362 0.50 28.73 -24.85
C THR A 362 -0.40 27.65 -24.25
N MET A 363 0.06 26.40 -24.11
CA MET A 363 -0.74 25.33 -23.48
C MET A 363 -0.99 25.56 -21.98
N SER A 364 0.00 26.03 -21.23
CA SER A 364 -0.15 26.39 -19.82
C SER A 364 -1.02 27.64 -19.63
N ARG A 365 -0.90 28.65 -20.50
CA ARG A 365 -1.86 29.78 -20.55
C ARG A 365 -3.28 29.33 -20.92
N ASN A 366 -3.44 28.36 -21.82
CA ASN A 366 -4.74 27.82 -22.20
C ASN A 366 -5.35 26.94 -21.09
N ARG A 367 -4.55 26.18 -20.32
CA ARG A 367 -4.99 25.46 -19.11
C ARG A 367 -5.40 26.43 -17.99
N ALA A 368 -4.66 27.53 -17.80
CA ALA A 368 -5.04 28.57 -16.85
C ALA A 368 -6.33 29.30 -17.29
N LYS A 369 -6.50 29.56 -18.60
CA LYS A 369 -7.71 30.15 -19.18
C LYS A 369 -8.91 29.21 -19.16
N SER A 370 -8.73 27.90 -19.33
CA SER A 370 -9.82 26.93 -19.16
C SER A 370 -10.25 26.86 -17.69
N ALA A 371 -9.32 26.91 -16.74
CA ALA A 371 -9.64 26.97 -15.31
C ALA A 371 -10.34 28.27 -14.88
N SER A 372 -10.04 29.42 -15.52
CA SER A 372 -10.77 30.69 -15.31
C SER A 372 -12.10 30.74 -16.08
N GLY A 373 -12.18 30.14 -17.27
CA GLY A 373 -13.41 29.99 -18.05
C GLY A 373 -14.46 29.12 -17.35
N SER A 374 -14.03 28.08 -16.63
CA SER A 374 -14.89 27.30 -15.73
C SER A 374 -15.43 28.12 -14.55
N ARG A 375 -14.69 29.13 -14.04
CA ARG A 375 -15.22 30.08 -13.04
C ARG A 375 -16.28 31.01 -13.61
N CYS A 376 -16.11 31.45 -14.86
CA CYS A 376 -17.09 32.31 -15.55
C CYS A 376 -18.37 31.54 -15.91
N CYS A 377 -18.27 30.29 -16.37
CA CYS A 377 -19.43 29.40 -16.60
C CYS A 377 -20.15 29.02 -15.30
N ALA A 378 -19.43 28.85 -14.19
CA ALA A 378 -20.05 28.60 -12.87
C ALA A 378 -20.74 29.84 -12.28
N GLN A 379 -20.35 31.06 -12.67
CA GLN A 379 -21.04 32.30 -12.30
C GLN A 379 -22.22 32.61 -13.22
N SER A 380 -22.16 32.24 -14.51
CA SER A 380 -23.29 32.41 -15.44
C SER A 380 -24.40 31.37 -15.20
N SER A 381 -24.06 30.14 -14.78
CA SER A 381 -25.06 29.13 -14.37
C SER A 381 -25.79 29.53 -13.09
N LYS A 382 -25.11 30.20 -12.14
CA LYS A 382 -25.74 30.78 -10.94
C LYS A 382 -26.69 31.94 -11.26
N ARG A 383 -26.43 32.73 -12.30
CA ARG A 383 -27.35 33.79 -12.74
C ARG A 383 -28.57 33.25 -13.50
N LYS A 384 -28.43 32.14 -14.24
CA LYS A 384 -29.57 31.48 -14.92
C LYS A 384 -30.46 30.65 -13.99
N ALA A 385 -29.94 30.17 -12.85
CA ALA A 385 -30.73 29.45 -11.86
C ALA A 385 -31.60 30.37 -10.96
N ALA A 386 -31.35 31.68 -10.96
CA ALA A 386 -32.12 32.65 -10.16
C ALA A 386 -33.38 33.20 -10.87
N SER A 387 -33.67 32.76 -12.09
CA SER A 387 -34.79 33.26 -12.90
C SER A 387 -35.82 32.20 -13.32
N PHE A 388 -35.86 31.05 -12.65
CA PHE A 388 -36.87 30.02 -12.87
C PHE A 388 -37.80 29.94 -11.65
N THR A 389 -38.83 30.79 -11.65
CA THR A 389 -40.07 30.56 -10.90
C THR A 389 -40.88 29.49 -11.62
N PRO A 390 -41.28 28.38 -10.98
CA PRO A 390 -42.18 27.41 -11.59
C PRO A 390 -43.61 27.98 -11.62
N PRO A 391 -44.40 27.70 -12.68
CA PRO A 391 -45.80 28.10 -12.70
C PRO A 391 -46.60 27.27 -11.70
N ILE A 392 -47.37 27.97 -10.87
CA ILE A 392 -48.40 27.41 -10.00
C ILE A 392 -49.53 26.95 -10.91
N CYS A 393 -49.81 25.65 -10.94
CA CYS A 393 -51.07 25.12 -11.47
C CYS A 393 -52.05 24.97 -10.31
N PHE A 394 -53.25 25.54 -10.49
CA PHE A 394 -54.40 25.45 -9.59
C PHE A 394 -54.93 24.03 -9.47
#